data_AF-A0A511H9G7-F1
#
_entry.id   AF-A0A511H9G7-F1
#
_cell.length_a   1.000
_cell.length_b   1.000
_cell.length_c   1.000
_cell.angle_alpha   90.00
_cell.angle_beta   90.00
_cell.angle_gamma   90.00
#
_symmetry.space_group_name_H-M   'P 1'
#
loop_
_entity.id
_entity.type
_entity.pdbx_description
1 polymer ?
#
loop_
_entity_poly.entity_id
_entity_poly.type
_entity_poly.pdbx_seq_one_letter_code
_entity_poly.pdbx_strand_id
1 'polypeptide(L)'
;MGKRDKKGEPPAAPAAPFNNPFAALSAQREALPQAPAAPVAQAPVKAEPKGPARAVVRMERKGRGGKEVTVVEHLELPAAQREVWLKALKNSLGCGGVVEDDTLVLQGDQRERLPALLEARGVRKVTVG
;
A
#
# COMPACT_ATOMS: atom_id res chain seq x y z
N MET A 1 -32.66 -43.10 20.59
CA MET A 1 -31.60 -42.90 19.58
C MET A 1 -32.00 -41.75 18.66
N GLY A 2 -31.29 -40.63 18.69
CA GLY A 2 -31.58 -39.47 17.83
C GLY A 2 -30.59 -38.32 18.04
N LYS A 3 -29.44 -38.43 17.36
CA LYS A 3 -28.39 -37.46 16.95
C LYS A 3 -28.54 -35.99 17.45
N ARG A 4 -27.56 -35.43 18.21
CA ARG A 4 -26.36 -34.65 17.73
C ARG A 4 -26.79 -33.46 16.83
N ASP A 5 -26.59 -32.18 17.17
CA ASP A 5 -25.32 -31.42 17.22
C ASP A 5 -25.59 -29.98 17.78
N LYS A 6 -24.76 -29.47 18.70
CA LYS A 6 -23.75 -28.42 18.47
C LYS A 6 -24.30 -27.01 18.17
N LYS A 7 -24.25 -26.12 19.18
CA LYS A 7 -24.05 -24.69 18.95
C LYS A 7 -22.90 -24.23 19.85
N GLY A 8 -21.74 -24.05 19.23
CA GLY A 8 -20.54 -23.53 19.87
C GLY A 8 -20.82 -22.15 20.43
N GLU A 9 -20.70 -22.06 21.73
CA GLU A 9 -20.60 -20.82 22.47
C GLU A 9 -19.31 -20.11 22.00
N PRO A 10 -19.38 -18.87 21.46
CA PRO A 10 -18.16 -18.12 21.20
C PRO A 10 -17.53 -17.75 22.56
N PRO A 11 -16.22 -17.97 22.73
CA PRO A 11 -15.56 -17.85 24.02
C PRO A 11 -15.57 -16.40 24.51
N ALA A 12 -15.87 -16.30 25.81
CA ALA A 12 -15.75 -15.12 26.63
C ALA A 12 -14.55 -14.25 26.25
N ALA A 13 -14.80 -12.98 25.92
CA ALA A 13 -13.78 -11.96 25.92
C ALA A 13 -13.13 -11.93 27.32
N PRO A 14 -11.80 -12.02 27.44
CA PRO A 14 -11.13 -12.03 28.73
C PRO A 14 -11.39 -10.71 29.44
N ALA A 15 -11.72 -10.81 30.73
CA ALA A 15 -11.93 -9.69 31.63
C ALA A 15 -10.72 -8.75 31.62
N ALA A 16 -10.88 -7.56 31.03
CA ALA A 16 -9.96 -6.45 31.22
C ALA A 16 -10.32 -5.74 32.54
N PRO A 17 -9.38 -5.53 33.47
CA PRO A 17 -9.63 -4.93 34.79
C PRO A 17 -9.71 -3.40 34.73
N PHE A 18 -10.45 -2.85 33.76
CA PHE A 18 -10.61 -1.41 33.61
C PHE A 18 -12.07 -1.07 33.33
N ASN A 19 -12.61 -0.13 34.12
CA ASN A 19 -13.92 0.46 33.89
C ASN A 19 -13.95 1.03 32.47
N ASN A 20 -14.59 0.32 31.55
CA ASN A 20 -14.57 0.64 30.14
C ASN A 20 -15.92 1.30 29.79
N PRO A 21 -16.06 2.64 29.92
CA PRO A 21 -17.33 3.35 29.72
C PRO A 21 -17.94 3.19 28.33
N PHE A 22 -17.20 2.68 27.35
CA PHE A 22 -17.67 2.42 25.99
C PHE A 22 -18.21 1.00 25.78
N ALA A 23 -18.22 0.13 26.81
CA ALA A 23 -18.73 -1.24 26.69
C ALA A 23 -20.19 -1.29 26.19
N ALA A 24 -21.02 -0.32 26.62
CA ALA A 24 -22.43 -0.21 26.22
C ALA A 24 -22.62 0.08 24.71
N LEU A 25 -21.64 0.68 24.04
CA LEU A 25 -21.72 1.01 22.60
C LEU A 25 -21.50 -0.20 21.69
N SER A 26 -20.90 -1.28 22.22
CA SER A 26 -20.70 -2.54 21.47
C SER A 26 -22.01 -3.14 20.98
N ALA A 27 -23.08 -3.02 21.79
CA ALA A 27 -24.42 -3.50 21.45
C ALA A 27 -25.10 -2.65 20.35
N GLN A 28 -24.67 -1.40 20.15
CA GLN A 28 -25.24 -0.51 19.13
C GLN A 28 -24.55 -0.65 17.76
N ARG A 29 -23.45 -1.41 17.68
CA ARG A 29 -22.77 -1.73 16.41
C ARG A 29 -23.69 -2.46 15.43
N GLU A 30 -24.65 -3.23 15.94
CA GLU A 30 -25.61 -3.99 15.13
C GLU A 30 -26.74 -3.12 14.55
N ALA A 31 -26.97 -1.92 15.11
CA ALA A 31 -28.00 -0.99 14.65
C ALA A 31 -27.51 -0.03 13.54
N LEU A 32 -26.21 -0.06 13.21
CA LEU A 32 -25.66 0.73 12.12
C LEU A 32 -25.90 0.03 10.78
N PRO A 33 -26.34 0.75 9.73
CA PRO A 33 -26.40 0.18 8.40
C PRO A 33 -24.98 -0.24 7.98
N GLN A 34 -24.76 -1.54 7.76
CA GLN A 34 -23.59 -1.98 6.99
C GLN A 34 -23.70 -1.33 5.61
N ALA A 35 -22.69 -0.54 5.24
CA ALA A 35 -22.56 -0.05 3.88
C ALA A 35 -22.70 -1.25 2.92
N PRO A 36 -23.48 -1.13 1.84
CA PRO A 36 -23.67 -2.25 0.92
C PRO A 36 -22.30 -2.68 0.41
N ALA A 37 -21.92 -3.90 0.78
CA ALA A 37 -20.77 -4.57 0.19
C ALA A 37 -21.02 -4.62 -1.31
N ALA A 38 -20.32 -3.77 -2.06
CA ALA A 38 -20.37 -3.77 -3.51
C ALA A 38 -20.00 -5.19 -3.99
N PRO A 39 -20.83 -5.81 -4.85
CA PRO A 39 -20.49 -7.09 -5.44
C PRO A 39 -19.48 -6.82 -6.57
N VAL A 40 -18.18 -6.91 -6.28
CA VAL A 40 -17.19 -7.00 -7.37
C VAL A 40 -16.84 -8.47 -7.58
N ALA A 41 -17.31 -8.92 -8.74
CA ALA A 41 -17.29 -10.25 -9.27
C ALA A 41 -15.93 -10.95 -9.15
N GLN A 42 -16.01 -12.24 -8.84
CA GLN A 42 -14.95 -13.20 -9.09
C GLN A 42 -14.81 -13.38 -10.60
N ALA A 43 -13.67 -13.00 -11.16
CA ALA A 43 -13.18 -13.51 -12.44
C ALA A 43 -11.68 -13.85 -12.28
N PRO A 44 -11.24 -15.07 -12.61
CA PRO A 44 -9.92 -15.57 -12.28
C PRO A 44 -8.93 -15.10 -13.34
N VAL A 45 -8.01 -14.21 -12.97
CA VAL A 45 -6.72 -14.13 -13.67
C VAL A 45 -5.62 -14.30 -12.63
N LYS A 46 -5.05 -15.50 -12.64
CA LYS A 46 -3.68 -15.73 -12.21
C LYS A 46 -2.77 -14.92 -13.14
N ALA A 47 -2.71 -13.62 -12.95
CA ALA A 47 -1.49 -12.89 -13.28
C ALA A 47 -0.68 -12.95 -12.00
N GLU A 48 0.42 -13.69 -12.00
CA GLU A 48 1.54 -13.42 -11.10
C GLU A 48 1.62 -11.90 -10.87
N PRO A 49 1.85 -11.42 -9.65
CA PRO A 49 2.26 -10.04 -9.47
C PRO A 49 3.66 -9.94 -10.09
N LYS A 50 3.72 -9.87 -11.42
CA LYS A 50 4.87 -9.41 -12.15
C LYS A 50 4.98 -7.98 -11.69
N GLY A 51 5.86 -7.77 -10.72
CA GLY A 51 6.35 -6.45 -10.40
C GLY A 51 6.76 -5.74 -11.69
N PRO A 52 6.75 -4.41 -11.67
CA PRO A 52 6.87 -3.59 -12.86
C PRO A 52 8.05 -4.08 -13.71
N ALA A 53 7.81 -4.20 -15.02
CA ALA A 53 8.75 -4.83 -15.93
C ALA A 53 10.08 -4.07 -15.99
N ARG A 54 10.02 -2.74 -15.82
CA ARG A 54 11.17 -1.84 -15.79
C ARG A 54 10.91 -0.68 -14.83
N ALA A 55 11.96 -0.07 -14.32
CA ALA A 55 11.91 1.25 -13.70
C ALA A 55 13.14 2.02 -14.18
N VAL A 56 12.93 3.24 -14.68
CA VAL A 56 14.01 4.12 -15.12
C VAL A 56 14.13 5.23 -14.09
N VAL A 57 15.25 5.27 -13.39
CA VAL A 57 15.58 6.30 -12.41
C VAL A 57 16.45 7.34 -13.11
N ARG A 58 16.02 8.60 -13.15
CA ARG A 58 16.79 9.73 -13.67
C ARG A 58 17.00 10.77 -12.58
N MET A 59 18.17 11.38 -12.54
CA MET A 59 18.36 12.59 -11.75
C MET A 59 18.12 13.83 -12.62
N GLU A 60 17.26 14.73 -12.15
CA GLU A 60 17.05 16.04 -12.76
C GLU A 60 17.51 17.14 -11.80
N ARG A 61 18.35 18.05 -12.32
CA ARG A 61 18.84 19.23 -11.60
C ARG A 61 18.44 20.54 -12.29
N LYS A 62 17.92 20.45 -13.51
CA LYS A 62 17.69 21.61 -14.38
C LYS A 62 16.41 22.34 -13.94
N GLY A 63 16.50 23.66 -13.75
CA GLY A 63 15.33 24.52 -13.51
C GLY A 63 14.75 24.55 -12.09
N ARG A 64 15.25 23.76 -11.12
CA ARG A 64 14.71 23.72 -9.74
C ARG A 64 15.57 24.41 -8.68
N GLY A 65 16.20 25.53 -9.03
CA GLY A 65 16.89 26.39 -8.06
C GLY A 65 18.05 25.73 -7.31
N GLY A 66 18.74 24.78 -7.96
CA GLY A 66 19.88 24.06 -7.38
C GLY A 66 19.52 22.80 -6.59
N LYS A 67 18.22 22.50 -6.41
CA LYS A 67 17.77 21.25 -5.78
C LYS A 67 17.79 20.10 -6.78
N GLU A 68 18.40 19.00 -6.37
CA GLU A 68 18.41 17.74 -7.12
C GLU A 68 17.12 16.98 -6.81
N VAL A 69 16.49 16.42 -7.85
CA VAL A 69 15.33 15.55 -7.72
C VAL A 69 15.58 14.27 -8.50
N THR A 70 15.07 13.17 -7.98
CA THR A 70 15.12 11.86 -8.62
C THR A 70 13.75 11.53 -9.18
N VAL A 71 13.66 11.32 -10.49
CA VAL A 71 12.44 10.97 -11.21
C VAL A 71 12.48 9.47 -11.53
N VAL A 72 11.39 8.76 -11.25
CA VAL A 72 11.22 7.35 -11.59
C VAL A 72 10.12 7.22 -12.63
N GLU A 73 10.48 6.69 -13.79
CA GLU A 73 9.61 6.50 -14.94
C GLU A 73 9.42 5.00 -15.24
N HIS A 74 8.47 4.69 -16.13
CA HIS A 74 8.27 3.35 -16.72
C HIS A 74 7.82 2.26 -15.74
N LEU A 75 7.22 2.63 -14.60
CA LEU A 75 6.68 1.64 -13.67
C LEU A 75 5.47 0.89 -14.23
N GLU A 76 4.76 1.42 -15.24
CA GLU A 76 3.59 0.75 -15.87
C GLU A 76 2.53 0.28 -14.84
N LEU A 77 2.47 0.95 -13.68
CA LEU A 77 1.55 0.65 -12.58
C LEU A 77 0.32 1.55 -12.66
N PRO A 78 -0.88 1.09 -12.26
CA PRO A 78 -2.05 1.96 -12.13
C PRO A 78 -1.82 3.04 -11.07
N ALA A 79 -2.49 4.19 -11.20
CA ALA A 79 -2.33 5.35 -10.32
C ALA A 79 -2.44 5.00 -8.82
N ALA A 80 -3.41 4.15 -8.44
CA ALA A 80 -3.58 3.70 -7.06
C ALA A 80 -2.35 2.94 -6.51
N GLN A 81 -1.72 2.09 -7.34
CA GLN A 81 -0.50 1.38 -6.95
C GLN A 81 0.69 2.35 -6.88
N ARG A 82 0.77 3.33 -7.79
CA ARG A 82 1.81 4.36 -7.77
C ARG A 82 1.80 5.18 -6.47
N GLU A 83 0.63 5.55 -5.97
CA GLU A 83 0.51 6.26 -4.69
C GLU A 83 0.96 5.40 -3.49
N VAL A 84 0.62 4.11 -3.49
CA VAL A 84 1.07 3.16 -2.46
C VAL A 84 2.60 3.03 -2.50
N TRP A 85 3.18 2.93 -3.69
CA TRP A 85 4.62 2.86 -3.89
C TRP A 85 5.30 4.15 -3.46
N LEU A 86 4.77 5.31 -3.85
CA LEU A 86 5.27 6.61 -3.43
C LEU A 86 5.29 6.73 -1.90
N LYS A 87 4.19 6.41 -1.21
CA LYS A 87 4.12 6.45 0.26
C LYS A 87 5.20 5.58 0.89
N ALA A 88 5.39 4.39 0.34
CA ALA A 88 6.30 3.44 0.92
C ALA A 88 7.78 3.74 0.57
N LEU A 89 8.06 4.36 -0.58
CA LEU A 89 9.38 4.93 -0.91
C LEU A 89 9.69 6.15 -0.04
N LYS A 90 8.73 7.05 0.17
CA LYS A 90 8.86 8.21 1.08
C LYS A 90 9.16 7.76 2.50
N ASN A 91 8.49 6.71 3.00
CA ASN A 91 8.74 6.17 4.33
C ASN A 91 10.15 5.55 4.44
N SER A 92 10.61 4.84 3.41
CA SER A 92 11.92 4.20 3.43
C SER A 92 13.09 5.18 3.26
N LEU A 93 12.90 6.24 2.48
CA LEU A 93 13.95 7.21 2.14
C LEU A 93 13.90 8.46 3.02
N GLY A 94 12.80 8.69 3.76
CA GLY A 94 12.59 9.92 4.54
C GLY A 94 12.48 11.17 3.68
N CYS A 95 12.14 11.03 2.40
CA CYS A 95 12.15 12.12 1.43
C CYS A 95 10.74 12.60 1.09
N GLY A 96 10.63 13.88 0.72
CA GLY A 96 9.46 14.40 0.04
C GLY A 96 9.36 13.82 -1.37
N GLY A 97 8.14 13.68 -1.87
CA GLY A 97 7.89 13.23 -3.23
C GLY A 97 6.42 13.34 -3.63
N VAL A 98 6.20 13.40 -4.94
CA VAL A 98 4.90 13.57 -5.61
C VAL A 98 4.82 12.63 -6.81
N VAL A 99 3.61 12.20 -7.17
CA VAL A 99 3.35 11.52 -8.44
C VAL A 99 3.04 12.59 -9.48
N GLU A 100 3.83 12.71 -10.53
CA GLU A 100 3.52 13.55 -11.71
C GLU A 100 3.17 12.61 -12.86
N ASP A 101 1.88 12.60 -13.24
CA ASP A 101 1.32 11.75 -14.30
C ASP A 101 1.59 10.24 -14.10
N ASP A 102 2.59 9.72 -14.82
CA ASP A 102 3.04 8.33 -14.81
C ASP A 102 4.43 8.17 -14.16
N THR A 103 4.94 9.24 -13.56
CA THR A 103 6.28 9.31 -12.97
C THR A 103 6.23 9.60 -11.47
N LEU A 104 7.20 9.06 -10.72
CA LEU A 104 7.38 9.37 -9.30
C LEU A 104 8.54 10.34 -9.16
N VAL A 105 8.28 11.51 -8.59
CA VAL A 105 9.31 12.52 -8.35
C VAL A 105 9.65 12.53 -6.86
N LEU A 106 10.92 12.31 -6.55
CA LEU A 106 11.47 12.29 -5.20
C LEU A 106 12.47 13.43 -5.04
N GLN A 107 12.47 14.07 -3.88
CA GLN A 107 13.45 15.11 -3.56
C GLN A 107 14.81 14.50 -3.18
N GLY A 108 15.89 15.10 -3.68
CA GLY A 108 17.26 14.67 -3.43
C GLY A 108 17.78 13.67 -4.46
N ASP A 109 19.08 13.37 -4.33
CA ASP A 109 19.71 12.27 -5.03
C ASP A 109 19.44 10.96 -4.28
N GLN A 110 18.67 10.06 -4.91
CA GLN A 110 18.37 8.74 -4.37
C GLN A 110 18.94 7.64 -5.26
N ARG A 111 19.92 7.95 -6.11
CA ARG A 111 20.45 6.99 -7.10
C ARG A 111 21.14 5.79 -6.46
N GLU A 112 21.66 5.94 -5.23
CA GLU A 112 22.26 4.82 -4.48
C GLU A 112 21.23 3.91 -3.81
N ARG A 113 20.19 4.47 -3.18
CA ARG A 113 19.24 3.70 -2.35
C ARG A 113 18.01 3.22 -3.11
N LEU A 114 17.56 4.00 -4.08
CA LEU A 114 16.33 3.73 -4.82
C LEU A 114 16.37 2.44 -5.64
N PRO A 115 17.49 2.05 -6.29
CA PRO A 115 17.55 0.79 -7.03
C PRO A 115 17.31 -0.43 -6.15
N ALA A 116 17.96 -0.49 -4.98
CA ALA A 116 17.79 -1.59 -4.04
C ALA A 116 16.34 -1.70 -3.52
N LEU A 117 15.68 -0.56 -3.28
CA LEU A 117 14.27 -0.53 -2.86
C LEU A 117 13.31 -0.94 -3.97
N LEU A 118 13.63 -0.61 -5.21
CA LEU A 118 12.86 -1.01 -6.39
C LEU A 118 13.01 -2.52 -6.64
N GLU A 119 14.23 -3.04 -6.57
CA GLU A 119 14.51 -4.48 -6.68
C GLU A 119 13.82 -5.28 -5.58
N ALA A 120 13.88 -4.82 -4.33
CA ALA A 120 13.21 -5.46 -3.19
C ALA A 120 11.68 -5.51 -3.34
N ARG A 121 11.09 -4.59 -4.12
CA ARG A 121 9.66 -4.56 -4.44
C ARG A 121 9.28 -5.42 -5.65
N GLY A 122 10.25 -6.10 -6.26
CA GLY A 122 10.03 -6.99 -7.40
C GLY A 122 10.11 -6.32 -8.76
N VAL A 123 10.75 -5.15 -8.86
CA VAL A 123 11.05 -4.54 -10.18
C VAL A 123 12.07 -5.42 -10.91
N ARG A 124 11.73 -5.84 -12.14
CA ARG A 124 12.56 -6.79 -12.91
C ARG A 124 13.84 -6.19 -13.47
N LYS A 125 13.82 -4.91 -13.79
CA LYS A 125 14.98 -4.20 -14.35
C LYS A 125 14.96 -2.76 -13.89
N VAL A 126 15.93 -2.39 -13.06
CA VAL A 126 16.18 -0.98 -12.71
C VAL A 126 17.27 -0.44 -13.62
N THR A 127 17.03 0.71 -14.23
CA THR A 127 18.03 1.44 -15.03
C THR A 127 18.23 2.79 -14.38
N VAL A 128 19.46 3.15 -14.07
CA VAL A 128 19.81 4.43 -13.43
C VAL A 128 20.51 5.31 -14.46
N GLY A 129 20.08 6.57 -14.60
CA GLY A 129 20.61 7.55 -15.56
C GLY A 129 20.59 8.98 -15.06
#